data_AF-A0A9X1VE29-F1
#
_entry.id   AF-A0A9X1VE29-F1
#
_cell.length_a   1.000
_cell.length_b   1.000
_cell.length_c   1.000
_cell.angle_alpha   90.00
_cell.angle_beta   90.00
_cell.angle_gamma   90.00
#
_symmetry.space_group_name_H-M   'P 1'
#
loop_
_entity.id
_entity.type
_entity.pdbx_description
1 polymer ?
#
loop_
_entity_poly.entity_id
_entity_poly.type
_entity_poly.pdbx_seq_one_letter_code
_entity_poly.pdbx_strand_id
1 'polypeptide(L)' 'MHGSPHLSDKMLVEQLKELDTPGIVEQHVYTEMPVRVEYELTVKDRELEPAMSQVQKWANKWVVFLSRSM' A
#
# COMPACT_ATOMS: atom_id res chain seq x y z
N MET A 1 -0.11 -13.16 0.59
CA MET A 1 0.76 -11.98 0.44
C MET A 1 2.11 -12.32 1.07
N HIS A 2 3.20 -12.35 0.31
CA HIS A 2 4.54 -12.45 0.92
C HIS A 2 4.84 -11.06 1.48
N GLY A 3 4.81 -10.92 2.81
CA GLY A 3 5.13 -9.66 3.48
C GLY A 3 6.50 -9.17 3.00
N SER A 4 6.58 -7.89 2.62
CA SER A 4 7.85 -7.24 2.33
C SER A 4 8.79 -7.50 3.52
N PRO A 5 10.03 -8.00 3.29
CA PRO A 5 10.90 -8.55 4.35
C PRO A 5 11.37 -7.54 5.41
N HIS A 6 10.87 -6.31 5.37
CA HIS A 6 11.26 -5.19 6.22
C HIS A 6 10.11 -4.61 7.06
N LEU A 7 8.88 -5.13 6.96
CA LEU A 7 7.73 -4.65 7.74
C LEU A 7 7.13 -5.81 8.55
N SER A 8 6.97 -5.60 9.86
CA SER A 8 6.25 -6.56 10.70
C SER A 8 4.76 -6.55 10.37
N ASP A 9 4.08 -7.68 10.57
CA ASP A 9 2.63 -7.80 10.35
C ASP A 9 1.84 -6.76 11.15
N LYS A 10 2.28 -6.47 12.38
CA LYS A 10 1.67 -5.44 13.22
C LYS A 10 1.78 -4.04 12.58
N MET A 11 2.98 -3.68 12.10
CA MET A 11 3.19 -2.39 11.44
C MET A 11 2.40 -2.29 10.14
N LEU A 12 2.31 -3.38 9.37
CA LEU A 12 1.51 -3.41 8.15
C LEU A 12 0.01 -3.18 8.46
N VAL A 13 -0.52 -3.85 9.48
CA VAL A 13 -1.91 -3.67 9.90
C VAL A 13 -2.17 -2.25 10.42
N GLU A 14 -1.24 -1.66 11.18
CA GLU A 14 -1.35 -0.27 11.64
C GLU A 14 -1.37 0.71 10.46
N GLN A 15 -0.47 0.56 9.49
CA GLN A 15 -0.44 1.38 8.27
C GLN A 15 -1.72 1.23 7.44
N LEU A 16 -2.25 0.01 7.28
CA LEU A 16 -3.51 -0.20 6.54
C LEU A 16 -4.71 0.44 7.24
N LYS A 17 -4.77 0.42 8.57
CA LYS A 17 -5.81 1.13 9.35
C LYS A 17 -5.72 2.65 9.20
N GLU A 18 -4.50 3.20 9.09
CA GLU A 18 -4.29 4.62 8.84
C GLU A 18 -4.79 5.04 7.44
N LEU A 19 -4.75 4.14 6.46
CA LEU A 19 -5.26 4.37 5.09
C LEU A 19 -6.78 4.16 4.95
N ASP A 20 -7.39 3.42 5.87
CA ASP A 20 -8.86 3.25 5.94
C ASP A 20 -9.57 4.55 6.34
N THR A 21 -9.04 5.28 7.32
CA THR A 21 -9.62 6.56 7.80
C THR A 21 -9.83 7.62 6.69
N PRO A 22 -8.86 7.89 5.80
CA PRO A 22 -9.06 8.80 4.67
C PRO A 22 -9.87 8.17 3.52
N GLY A 23 -10.30 6.92 3.62
CA GLY A 23 -11.03 6.18 2.58
C GLY A 23 -10.17 5.86 1.38
N ILE A 24 -8.89 5.55 1.57
CA ILE A 24 -7.95 5.12 0.52
C ILE A 24 -8.00 3.60 0.37
N VAL A 25 -8.16 2.90 1.48
CA VAL A 25 -8.33 1.46 1.57
C VAL A 25 -9.69 1.15 2.20
N GLU A 26 -10.31 0.03 1.83
CA GLU A 26 -11.47 -0.55 2.49
C GLU A 26 -11.14 -1.95 3.04
N GLN A 27 -11.63 -2.26 4.23
CA GLN A 27 -11.44 -3.56 4.88
C GLN A 27 -12.64 -4.47 4.66
N HIS A 28 -12.39 -5.67 4.12
CA HIS A 28 -13.39 -6.73 3.95
C HIS A 28 -13.11 -7.89 4.90
N VAL A 29 -14.09 -8.25 5.72
CA VAL A 29 -14.00 -9.39 6.65
C VAL A 29 -14.85 -10.54 6.11
N TYR A 30 -14.18 -11.61 5.71
CA TYR A 30 -14.83 -12.84 5.26
C TYR A 30 -14.86 -13.84 6.40
N THR A 31 -16.07 -14.14 6.89
CA THR A 31 -16.30 -15.01 8.04
C THR A 31 -16.42 -16.50 7.69
N GLU A 32 -16.20 -16.86 6.41
CA GLU A 32 -16.10 -18.25 5.97
C GLU A 32 -14.80 -18.90 6.48
N MET A 33 -14.72 -20.24 6.50
CA MET A 33 -13.50 -20.94 6.92
C MET A 33 -12.54 -21.12 5.75
N PRO A 34 -11.27 -20.71 5.86
CA PRO A 34 -10.66 -19.98 6.98
C PRO A 34 -11.05 -18.50 7.02
N VAL A 35 -11.26 -17.97 8.23
CA VAL A 35 -11.58 -16.55 8.43
C VAL A 35 -10.43 -15.72 7.85
N ARG A 36 -10.75 -14.77 6.98
CA ARG A 36 -9.75 -13.88 6.38
C ARG A 36 -10.21 -12.43 6.41
N VAL A 37 -9.22 -11.56 6.43
CA VAL A 37 -9.38 -10.11 6.28
C VAL A 37 -8.63 -9.72 5.03
N GLU A 38 -9.32 -9.03 4.12
CA GLU A 38 -8.72 -8.48 2.90
C GLU A 38 -8.85 -6.96 2.94
N TYR A 39 -7.91 -6.31 2.26
CA TYR A 39 -7.84 -4.86 2.14
C TYR A 39 -7.81 -4.52 0.65
N GLU A 40 -8.70 -3.64 0.21
CA GLU A 40 -8.81 -3.24 -1.19
C GLU A 40 -8.68 -1.71 -1.34
N LEU A 41 -8.18 -1.26 -2.48
CA LEU A 41 -8.10 0.16 -2.80
C LEU A 41 -9.48 0.68 -3.19
N THR A 42 -9.88 1.80 -2.58
CA THR A 42 -11.16 2.43 -2.89
C THR A 42 -11.14 3.13 -4.24
N VAL A 43 -12.31 3.56 -4.72
CA VAL A 43 -12.44 4.39 -5.92
C VAL A 43 -11.63 5.70 -5.79
N LYS A 44 -11.60 6.30 -4.60
CA LYS A 44 -10.86 7.53 -4.32
C LYS A 44 -9.35 7.36 -4.55
N ASP A 45 -8.80 6.22 -4.16
CA ASP A 45 -7.39 5.92 -4.41
C ASP A 45 -7.11 5.70 -5.91
N ARG A 46 -8.02 5.02 -6.61
CA ARG A 46 -7.88 4.82 -8.07
C ARG A 46 -7.86 6.15 -8.83
N GLU A 47 -8.57 7.16 -8.37
CA GLU A 47 -8.51 8.52 -8.92
C GLU A 47 -7.19 9.25 -8.62
N LEU A 48 -6.46 8.84 -7.58
CA LEU A 48 -5.14 9.38 -7.23
C LEU A 48 -4.00 8.76 -8.07
N GLU A 49 -4.20 7.57 -8.62
CA GLU A 49 -3.19 6.84 -9.42
C GLU A 49 -2.49 7.71 -10.48
N PRO A 50 -3.21 8.52 -11.30
CA PRO A 50 -2.55 9.30 -12.33
C PRO A 50 -1.59 10.35 -11.77
N ALA A 51 -1.90 10.95 -10.62
CA ALA A 51 -1.03 11.93 -9.97
C ALA A 51 0.22 11.25 -9.39
N MET A 52 0.03 10.10 -8.72
CA MET A 52 1.14 9.29 -8.20
C MET A 52 2.04 8.78 -9.32
N SER A 53 1.48 8.43 -10.47
CA SER A 53 2.22 8.04 -11.67
C SER A 53 3.14 9.16 -12.16
N GLN A 54 2.70 10.43 -12.12
CA GLN A 54 3.57 11.57 -12.47
C GLN A 54 4.69 11.78 -11.47
N VAL A 55 4.39 11.66 -10.17
CA VAL A 55 5.42 11.73 -9.11
C VAL A 55 6.45 10.61 -9.29
N GLN A 56 6.00 9.40 -9.59
CA GLN A 56 6.89 8.26 -9.86
C GLN A 56 7.75 8.49 -11.10
N LYS A 57 7.20 9.03 -12.19
CA LYS A 57 7.98 9.39 -13.39
C LYS A 57 9.05 10.44 -13.09
N TRP A 58 8.70 11.46 -12.32
CA TRP A 58 9.66 12.46 -11.85
C TRP A 58 10.75 11.82 -10.98
N ALA A 59 10.36 10.96 -10.03
CA ALA A 59 11.30 10.28 -9.14
C ALA A 59 12.25 9.39 -9.96
N ASN A 60 11.75 8.59 -10.89
CA ASN A 60 12.59 7.75 -11.76
C ASN A 60 13.57 8.57 -12.61
N LYS A 61 13.20 9.81 -12.96
CA LYS A 61 14.06 10.71 -13.75
C LYS A 61 15.20 11.32 -12.93
N TRP A 62 15.00 11.58 -11.64
CA TRP A 62 15.92 12.40 -10.84
C TRP A 62 16.45 11.71 -9.59
N VAL A 63 15.63 10.89 -8.95
CA VAL A 63 15.98 10.01 -7.84
C VAL A 63 16.55 8.73 -8.44
N VAL A 64 17.81 8.80 -8.88
CA VAL A 64 18.61 7.58 -9.07
C VAL A 64 18.70 6.94 -7.69
N PHE A 65 18.08 5.77 -7.51
CA PHE A 65 18.38 4.94 -6.35
C PHE A 65 19.86 4.60 -6.47
N LEU A 66 20.70 5.34 -5.73
CA LEU A 66 22.09 4.99 -5.55
C LEU A 66 22.07 3.63 -4.86
N SER A 67 22.19 2.56 -5.65
CA SER A 67 22.68 1.29 -5.18
C SER A 67 24.11 1.55 -4.70
N ARG A 68 24.24 2.09 -3.48
CA ARG A 68 25.45 1.98 -2.69
C ARG A 68 25.51 0.52 -2.24
N SER A 69 25.92 -0.33 -3.16
CA SER A 69 26.67 -1.52 -2.83
C SER A 69 28.00 -1.04 -2.25
N MET A 70 28.14 -1.17 -0.94
CA MET A 70 29.43 -1.42 -0.30
C MET A 70 29.20 -2.22 0.97
#